data_AF-A0A257L6N7-F1
#
_entry.id   AF-A0A257L6N7-F1
#
_cell.length_a   1.000
_cell.length_b   1.000
_cell.length_c   1.000
_cell.angle_alpha   90.00
_cell.angle_beta   90.00
_cell.angle_gamma   90.00
#
_symmetry.space_group_name_H-M   'P 1'
#
loop_
_entity.id
_entity.type
_entity.pdbx_description
1 polymer ?
#
loop_
_entity_poly.entity_id
_entity_poly.type
_entity_poly.pdbx_seq_one_letter_code
_entity_poly.pdbx_strand_id
1 'polypeptide(L)'
;MLAIYFTKNRIEWQDEMQTFKDSKINSRIIGLRDLNRGSYEILLNVKGRVINFDLPIAYEVKMDSIAIGDSLAKDAKNGKFEVFRITDKRNSIKISEITID
;
A
#
# COMPACT_ATOMS: atom_id res chain seq x y z
N MET A 1 -15.06 20.69 15.24
CA MET A 1 -14.00 21.71 15.24
C MET A 1 -12.90 21.20 14.31
N LEU A 2 -12.82 21.77 13.11
CA LEU A 2 -11.95 21.32 12.01
C LEU A 2 -10.62 22.06 12.14
N ALA A 3 -9.58 21.40 12.65
CA ALA A 3 -8.24 21.97 12.68
C ALA A 3 -7.54 21.60 11.37
N ILE A 4 -7.58 22.51 10.40
CA ILE A 4 -6.81 22.47 9.17
C ILE A 4 -5.42 23.04 9.48
N TYR A 5 -4.40 22.19 9.39
CA TYR A 5 -3.01 22.60 9.17
C TYR A 5 -2.48 21.81 7.96
N PHE A 6 -1.24 22.10 7.52
CA PHE A 6 -0.48 21.40 6.46
C PHE A 6 -0.57 22.02 5.05
N THR A 7 0.06 23.18 4.85
CA THR A 7 0.19 23.80 3.51
C THR A 7 1.45 23.38 2.75
N LYS A 8 2.52 22.92 3.41
CA LYS A 8 3.72 22.39 2.75
C LYS A 8 3.72 20.87 2.68
N ASN A 9 3.40 20.21 3.80
CA ASN A 9 3.24 18.76 3.83
C ASN A 9 2.12 18.32 2.88
N ARG A 10 1.01 19.05 2.72
CA ARG A 10 -0.03 18.62 1.76
C ARG A 10 0.47 18.56 0.31
N ILE A 11 1.36 19.46 -0.09
CA ILE A 11 1.95 19.46 -1.44
C ILE A 11 2.92 18.28 -1.57
N GLU A 12 3.81 18.11 -0.59
CA GLU A 12 4.75 16.97 -0.54
C GLU A 12 4.00 15.63 -0.55
N TRP A 13 2.92 15.52 0.22
CA TRP A 13 2.05 14.34 0.25
C TRP A 13 1.24 14.16 -1.05
N GLN A 14 0.86 15.25 -1.73
CA GLN A 14 0.24 15.17 -3.05
C GLN A 14 1.22 14.68 -4.11
N ASP A 15 2.47 15.15 -4.07
CA ASP A 15 3.52 14.73 -4.99
C ASP A 15 3.96 13.28 -4.72
N GLU A 16 4.04 12.87 -3.45
CA GLU A 16 4.28 11.47 -3.05
C GLU A 16 3.12 10.57 -3.50
N MET A 17 1.87 10.99 -3.26
CA MET A 17 0.68 10.27 -3.70
C MET A 17 0.59 10.19 -5.23
N GLN A 18 0.96 11.25 -5.94
CA GLN A 18 0.97 11.27 -7.41
C GLN A 18 2.10 10.38 -7.96
N THR A 19 3.31 10.49 -7.41
CA THR A 19 4.44 9.61 -7.75
C THR A 19 4.09 8.15 -7.50
N PHE A 20 3.34 7.87 -6.44
CA PHE A 20 2.83 6.54 -6.13
C PHE A 20 1.73 6.07 -7.08
N LYS A 21 0.75 6.93 -7.40
CA LYS A 21 -0.26 6.70 -8.43
C LYS A 21 0.38 6.38 -9.78
N ASP A 22 1.52 7.00 -10.08
CA ASP A 22 2.25 6.79 -11.34
C ASP A 22 3.30 5.66 -11.26
N SER A 23 3.57 5.13 -10.06
CA SER A 23 4.56 4.07 -9.86
C SER A 23 3.98 2.68 -10.14
N LYS A 24 4.77 1.87 -10.85
CA LYS A 24 4.58 0.41 -10.90
C LYS A 24 5.21 -0.22 -9.68
N ILE A 25 4.40 -0.90 -8.86
CA ILE A 25 4.88 -1.61 -7.69
C ILE A 25 4.81 -3.11 -7.97
N ASN A 26 5.90 -3.81 -7.64
CA ASN A 26 5.96 -5.27 -7.61
C ASN A 26 6.94 -5.64 -6.52
N SER A 27 6.43 -5.74 -5.28
CA SER A 27 7.30 -5.86 -4.11
C SER A 27 6.61 -6.60 -2.97
N ARG A 28 7.41 -7.12 -2.05
CA ARG A 28 6.92 -7.81 -0.86
C ARG A 28 6.64 -6.82 0.26
N ILE A 29 5.59 -7.11 1.03
CA ILE A 29 5.32 -6.47 2.30
C ILE A 29 6.37 -6.95 3.29
N ILE A 30 7.20 -6.01 3.75
CA ILE A 30 8.24 -6.24 4.75
C ILE A 30 7.87 -5.68 6.12
N GLY A 31 6.82 -4.86 6.18
CA GLY A 31 6.25 -4.35 7.42
C GLY A 31 4.80 -3.94 7.21
N LEU A 32 3.99 -4.15 8.24
CA LEU A 32 2.58 -3.83 8.27
C LEU A 32 2.24 -3.37 9.69
N ARG A 33 1.74 -2.13 9.83
CA ARG A 33 1.46 -1.53 11.14
C ARG A 33 0.10 -0.85 11.13
N ASP A 34 -0.74 -1.17 12.09
CA ASP A 34 -2.00 -0.45 12.33
C ASP A 34 -1.64 0.94 12.91
N LEU A 35 -2.02 2.00 12.20
CA LEU A 35 -1.81 3.38 12.65
C LEU A 35 -2.95 3.88 13.54
N ASN A 36 -3.93 3.02 13.84
CA ASN A 36 -5.22 3.36 14.40
C ASN A 36 -6.05 4.22 13.43
N ARG A 37 -7.34 4.42 13.72
CA ARG A 37 -8.28 5.24 12.92
C ARG A 37 -8.59 4.72 11.51
N GLY A 38 -8.42 3.42 11.27
CA GLY A 38 -8.81 2.80 10.00
C GLY A 38 -7.76 2.95 8.89
N SER A 39 -6.49 3.13 9.26
CA SER A 39 -5.36 3.17 8.31
C SER A 39 -4.24 2.23 8.73
N TYR A 40 -3.50 1.73 7.75
CA TYR A 40 -2.32 0.90 7.96
C TYR A 40 -1.12 1.49 7.23
N GLU A 41 0.02 1.48 7.89
CA GLU A 41 1.32 1.70 7.26
C GLU A 41 1.80 0.38 6.65
N ILE A 42 2.09 0.37 5.36
CA ILE A 42 2.72 -0.73 4.63
C ILE A 42 4.14 -0.34 4.26
N LEU A 43 5.11 -1.19 4.61
CA LEU A 43 6.49 -1.06 4.18
C LEU A 43 6.79 -2.06 3.07
N LEU A 44 7.34 -1.57 1.96
CA LEU A 44 7.74 -2.35 0.80
C LEU A 44 9.23 -2.18 0.52
N ASN A 45 9.86 -3.22 -0.04
CA ASN A 45 11.20 -3.11 -0.62
C ASN A 45 11.11 -3.06 -2.16
N VAL A 46 11.23 -1.86 -2.72
CA VAL A 46 11.26 -1.64 -4.17
C VAL A 46 12.71 -1.39 -4.60
N LYS A 47 13.27 -2.30 -5.40
CA LYS A 47 14.63 -2.18 -5.98
C LYS A 47 15.73 -1.85 -4.94
N GLY A 48 15.65 -2.43 -3.74
CA GLY A 48 16.63 -2.22 -2.68
C GLY A 48 16.40 -0.98 -1.82
N ARG A 49 15.28 -0.26 -2.01
CA ARG A 49 14.87 0.86 -1.16
C ARG A 49 13.62 0.47 -0.37
N VAL A 50 13.64 0.77 0.91
CA VAL A 50 12.44 0.68 1.76
C VAL A 50 11.60 1.92 1.52
N ILE A 51 10.35 1.72 1.16
CA ILE A 51 9.34 2.76 1.01
C ILE A 51 8.16 2.42 1.91
N ASN A 52 7.58 3.42 2.55
CA ASN A 52 6.42 3.28 3.43
C ASN A 52 5.21 4.01 2.82
N PHE A 53 4.02 3.46 3.05
CA PHE A 53 2.76 4.03 2.60
C PHE A 53 1.68 3.89 3.65
N ASP A 54 1.01 4.98 3.95
CA ASP A 54 -0.17 4.97 4.80
C ASP A 54 -1.39 4.79 3.91
N LEU A 55 -2.00 3.60 3.97
CA LEU A 55 -3.14 3.24 3.15
C LEU A 55 -4.42 3.23 4.01
N PRO A 56 -5.53 3.86 3.53
CA PRO A 56 -6.83 3.84 4.22
C PRO A 56 -7.56 2.49 4.02
N ILE A 57 -6.85 1.38 4.18
CA ILE A 57 -7.26 0.03 3.72
C ILE A 57 -7.47 -0.92 4.91
N ALA A 58 -7.77 -0.37 6.08
CA ALA A 58 -7.86 -1.16 7.31
C ALA A 58 -8.92 -2.25 7.25
N TYR A 59 -9.93 -2.09 6.41
CA TYR A 59 -10.95 -3.11 6.19
C TYR A 59 -10.36 -4.30 5.41
N GLU A 60 -9.72 -4.05 4.27
CA GLU A 60 -9.12 -5.08 3.41
C GLU A 60 -7.97 -5.81 4.11
N VAL A 61 -7.15 -5.09 4.89
CA VAL A 61 -6.09 -5.73 5.69
C VAL A 61 -6.68 -6.75 6.69
N LYS A 62 -7.80 -6.40 7.33
CA LYS A 62 -8.45 -7.28 8.32
C LYS A 62 -9.26 -8.40 7.67
N MET A 63 -10.05 -8.10 6.63
CA MET A 63 -10.96 -9.04 6.00
C MET A 63 -10.23 -10.02 5.07
N ASP A 64 -9.30 -9.51 4.27
CA ASP A 64 -8.51 -10.33 3.33
C ASP A 64 -7.25 -10.90 3.99
N SER A 65 -7.08 -10.63 5.29
CA SER A 65 -5.98 -11.13 6.13
C SER A 65 -4.60 -10.84 5.53
N ILE A 66 -4.39 -9.63 4.99
CA ILE A 66 -3.11 -9.22 4.40
C ILE A 66 -2.02 -9.28 5.47
N ALA A 67 -0.87 -9.88 5.13
CA ALA A 67 0.21 -10.13 6.07
C ALA A 67 1.60 -9.78 5.51
N ILE A 68 2.58 -9.65 6.42
CA ILE A 68 4.00 -9.56 6.06
C ILE A 68 4.38 -10.81 5.26
N GLY A 69 5.09 -10.62 4.14
CA GLY A 69 5.47 -11.67 3.20
C GLY A 69 4.54 -11.79 2.00
N ASP A 70 3.30 -11.28 2.07
CA ASP A 70 2.44 -11.15 0.89
C ASP A 70 3.08 -10.16 -0.11
N SER A 71 2.81 -10.37 -1.39
CA SER A 71 3.31 -9.54 -2.48
C SER A 71 2.23 -8.56 -2.90
N LEU A 72 2.64 -7.33 -3.16
CA LEU A 72 1.77 -6.25 -3.58
C LEU A 72 2.20 -5.80 -4.98
N ALA A 73 1.27 -5.89 -5.91
CA ALA A 73 1.44 -5.47 -7.28
C ALA A 73 0.51 -4.28 -7.57
N LYS A 74 1.01 -3.31 -8.31
CA LYS A 74 0.22 -2.21 -8.85
C LYS A 74 0.77 -1.83 -10.21
N ASP A 75 -0.13 -1.70 -11.18
CA ASP A 75 0.22 -1.09 -12.46
C ASP A 75 0.25 0.44 -12.33
N ALA A 76 1.08 1.11 -13.12
CA ALA A 76 1.16 2.56 -13.14
C ALA A 76 -0.14 3.22 -13.65
N LYS A 77 -0.97 2.47 -14.40
CA LYS A 77 -2.17 3.00 -15.08
C LYS A 77 -3.48 2.68 -14.37
N ASN A 78 -3.48 1.65 -13.54
CA ASN A 78 -4.64 1.29 -12.73
C ASN A 78 -4.35 1.78 -11.33
N GLY A 79 -5.20 2.66 -10.78
CA GLY A 79 -5.16 3.08 -9.39
C GLY A 79 -5.55 1.94 -8.44
N LYS A 80 -5.06 0.73 -8.68
CA LYS A 80 -5.43 -0.48 -7.97
C LYS A 80 -4.19 -1.20 -7.45
N PHE A 81 -4.25 -1.63 -6.20
CA PHE A 81 -3.37 -2.64 -5.65
C PHE A 81 -3.99 -4.02 -5.80
N GLU A 82 -3.17 -4.97 -6.18
CA GLU A 82 -3.47 -6.38 -6.12
C GLU A 82 -2.52 -7.01 -5.10
N VAL A 83 -3.09 -7.73 -4.14
CA VAL A 83 -2.32 -8.45 -3.13
C VAL A 83 -2.32 -9.92 -3.47
N PHE A 84 -1.13 -10.52 -3.43
CA PHE A 84 -0.89 -11.91 -3.76
C PHE A 84 -0.25 -12.65 -2.60
N ARG A 85 -0.82 -13.80 -2.24
CA ARG A 85 -0.24 -14.73 -1.28
C ARG A 85 0.56 -15.80 -2.00
N ILE A 86 1.81 -15.97 -1.60
CA ILE A 86 2.65 -17.08 -2.09
C ILE A 86 2.17 -18.35 -1.40
N THR A 87 1.64 -19.30 -2.18
CA THR A 87 1.19 -20.60 -1.66
C THR A 87 2.30 -21.65 -1.75
N ASP A 88 3.19 -21.53 -2.73
CA ASP A 88 4.41 -22.33 -2.85
C ASP A 88 5.50 -21.58 -3.63
N LYS A 89 6.66 -22.19 -3.86
CA LYS A 89 7.82 -21.54 -4.52
C LYS A 89 7.53 -20.99 -5.93
N ARG A 90 6.46 -21.42 -6.60
CA ARG A 90 6.13 -21.06 -7.99
C ARG A 90 4.72 -20.47 -8.15
N ASN A 91 3.85 -20.66 -7.16
CA ASN A 91 2.46 -20.27 -7.23
C ASN A 91 2.13 -19.16 -6.25
N SER A 92 1.30 -18.23 -6.71
CA SER A 92 0.68 -17.19 -5.90
C SER A 92 -0.78 -17.04 -6.27
N ILE A 93 -1.62 -16.74 -5.28
CA ILE A 93 -3.04 -16.46 -5.47
C ILE A 93 -3.32 -14.99 -5.18
N LYS A 94 -4.14 -14.35 -5.99
CA LYS A 94 -4.67 -13.01 -5.67
C LYS A 94 -5.65 -13.15 -4.50
N ILE A 95 -5.44 -12.39 -3.43
CA ILE A 95 -6.28 -12.42 -2.23
C ILE A 95 -7.07 -11.14 -2.01
N SER A 96 -6.63 -10.02 -2.58
CA SER A 96 -7.32 -8.73 -2.43
C SER A 96 -7.08 -7.83 -3.65
N GLU A 97 -8.03 -6.94 -3.89
CA GLU A 97 -7.92 -5.82 -4.82
C GLU A 97 -8.39 -4.55 -4.11
N ILE A 98 -7.54 -3.53 -4.11
CA ILE A 98 -7.80 -2.27 -3.39
C ILE A 98 -7.74 -1.13 -4.40
N THR A 99 -8.78 -0.31 -4.48
CA THR A 99 -8.80 0.89 -5.33
C THR A 99 -8.31 2.10 -4.54
N ILE A 100 -7.44 2.89 -5.15
CA ILE A 100 -6.88 4.13 -4.62
C ILE A 100 -7.57 5.27 -5.38
N ASP A 101 -8.55 5.92 -4.73
CA ASP A 101 -9.15 7.16 -5.24
C ASP A 101 -8.28 8.39 -4.87
#